data_AF-A0A6M1E1D1-F1
#
_entry.id   AF-A0A6M1E1D1-F1
#
_cell.length_a   1.000
_cell.length_b   1.000
_cell.length_c   1.000
_cell.angle_alpha   90.00
_cell.angle_beta   90.00
_cell.angle_gamma   90.00
#
_symmetry.space_group_name_H-M   'P 1'
#
loop_
_entity.id
_entity.type
_entity.pdbx_description
1 polymer ?
#
loop_
_entity_poly.entity_id
_entity_poly.type
_entity_poly.pdbx_seq_one_letter_code
_entity_poly.pdbx_strand_id
1 'polypeptide(L)'
;MKVNYIFVLLCITSMWCSCEKGVVPDAPEFDAHVASSIYKVGDSIIFNLEGNPDVITFYSGENGAAYAFRDQERVYEATTGLSFYSAMYAGNNPDCAALKYSIDYNGEYTPEAIRQATWVDITDRFHIPTINGTSAVLEPSGEKDISDIFPDENTPVYFAWFFTTAENSDRTRFQIREFEVRGIVADDPGLSGVTYDFLSCGFQMIKGEGFAIQDDETTTPRVTEAMILWDGIFKTTAFKEGWAVSLPIYPTNKVNLGRDYGVGIKSALDARLLSHGYVYRKPGNYRVTFVAAGVNAYGKSEVVKHIDITVIP
;
A
#
# COMPACT_ATOMS: atom_id res chain seq x y z
N MET A 1 9.24 7.16 -86.94
CA MET A 1 10.02 7.77 -85.84
C MET A 1 9.15 7.77 -84.59
N LYS A 2 9.70 7.28 -83.47
CA LYS A 2 9.21 7.39 -82.08
C LYS A 2 8.00 6.49 -81.74
N VAL A 3 7.96 5.70 -80.68
CA VAL A 3 8.90 5.15 -79.70
C VAL A 3 8.15 3.93 -79.13
N ASN A 4 8.89 2.88 -78.75
CA ASN A 4 8.39 1.70 -78.05
C ASN A 4 7.62 2.09 -76.78
N TYR A 5 6.30 1.89 -76.73
CA TYR A 5 5.52 2.09 -75.49
C TYR A 5 4.77 0.84 -75.02
N ILE A 6 4.73 -0.23 -75.81
CA ILE A 6 4.03 -1.47 -75.42
C ILE A 6 4.89 -2.38 -74.51
N PHE A 7 6.22 -2.19 -74.50
CA PHE A 7 7.12 -2.97 -73.64
C PHE A 7 7.44 -2.35 -72.27
N VAL A 8 7.01 -1.10 -72.00
CA VAL A 8 7.24 -0.42 -70.71
C VAL A 8 6.04 -0.56 -69.77
N LEU A 9 4.84 -0.81 -70.29
CA LEU A 9 3.64 -1.01 -69.46
C LEU A 9 3.56 -2.41 -68.82
N LEU A 10 4.38 -3.36 -69.25
CA LEU A 10 4.43 -4.73 -68.70
C LEU A 10 5.47 -4.90 -67.58
N CYS A 11 6.33 -3.90 -67.34
CA CYS A 11 7.36 -3.95 -66.30
C CYS A 11 7.02 -3.15 -65.03
N ILE A 12 5.87 -2.45 -65.00
CA ILE A 12 5.44 -1.66 -63.82
C ILE A 12 4.38 -2.41 -62.98
N THR A 13 3.82 -3.51 -63.48
CA THR A 13 2.84 -4.33 -62.76
C THR A 13 3.45 -5.47 -61.95
N SER A 14 4.78 -5.56 -61.82
CA SER A 14 5.47 -6.59 -61.04
C SER A 14 5.91 -6.14 -59.63
N MET A 15 5.61 -4.90 -59.21
CA MET A 15 5.60 -4.54 -57.79
C MET A 15 4.29 -5.01 -57.16
N TRP A 16 4.03 -6.32 -57.24
CA TRP A 16 3.13 -6.95 -56.28
C TRP A 16 3.88 -6.87 -54.96
N CYS A 17 3.36 -6.07 -54.03
CA CYS A 17 3.67 -6.21 -52.62
C CYS A 17 3.53 -7.71 -52.30
N SER A 18 4.66 -8.42 -52.24
CA SER A 18 4.74 -9.67 -51.50
C SER A 18 4.64 -9.26 -50.04
N CYS A 19 3.40 -9.03 -49.61
CA CYS A 19 3.07 -9.02 -48.20
C CYS A 19 3.17 -10.48 -47.77
N GLU A 20 4.40 -10.96 -47.60
CA GLU A 20 4.66 -12.26 -47.02
C GLU A 20 4.07 -12.19 -45.61
N LYS A 21 2.92 -12.85 -45.42
CA LYS A 21 2.27 -12.87 -44.12
C LYS A 21 3.23 -13.57 -43.18
N GLY A 22 3.87 -12.77 -42.34
CA GLY A 22 4.65 -13.25 -41.23
C GLY A 22 3.89 -14.31 -40.44
N VAL A 23 4.46 -15.49 -40.33
CA VAL A 23 3.83 -16.60 -39.60
C VAL A 23 4.37 -16.57 -38.17
N VAL A 24 3.45 -16.42 -37.20
CA VAL A 24 3.76 -16.62 -35.78
C VAL A 24 4.18 -18.08 -35.60
N PRO A 25 5.27 -18.37 -34.87
CA PRO A 25 5.73 -19.75 -34.72
C PRO A 25 4.68 -20.57 -33.96
N ASP A 26 4.63 -21.87 -34.23
CA ASP A 26 3.83 -22.78 -33.40
C ASP A 26 4.35 -22.78 -31.96
N ALA A 27 3.47 -23.11 -31.00
CA ALA A 27 3.86 -23.21 -29.60
C ALA A 27 4.99 -24.24 -29.45
N PRO A 28 6.06 -23.92 -28.70
CA PRO A 28 7.18 -24.83 -28.58
C PRO A 28 6.76 -26.10 -27.83
N GLU A 29 7.36 -27.24 -28.19
CA GLU A 29 7.35 -28.39 -27.29
C GLU A 29 8.14 -28.03 -26.03
N PHE A 30 7.49 -28.16 -24.88
CA PHE A 30 8.09 -27.86 -23.59
C PHE A 30 7.42 -28.68 -22.49
N ASP A 31 8.22 -29.16 -21.56
CA ASP A 31 7.75 -29.75 -20.32
C ASP A 31 8.67 -29.40 -19.15
N ALA A 32 8.11 -29.46 -17.95
CA ALA A 32 8.86 -29.21 -16.72
C ALA A 32 8.45 -30.23 -15.66
N HIS A 33 9.43 -30.86 -15.03
CA HIS A 33 9.18 -31.86 -14.01
C HIS A 33 10.14 -31.72 -12.83
N VAL A 34 9.74 -32.27 -11.70
CA VAL A 34 10.46 -32.18 -10.43
C VAL A 34 10.46 -33.57 -9.77
N ALA A 35 11.47 -33.87 -8.95
CA ALA A 35 11.63 -35.21 -8.36
C ALA A 35 10.58 -35.56 -7.30
N SER A 36 10.10 -34.56 -6.56
CA SER A 36 9.10 -34.67 -5.49
C SER A 36 8.13 -33.49 -5.57
N SER A 37 6.92 -33.65 -5.05
CA SER A 37 5.97 -32.56 -4.82
C SER A 37 6.01 -32.03 -3.38
N ILE A 38 6.82 -32.63 -2.49
CA ILE A 38 6.95 -32.22 -1.08
C ILE A 38 8.43 -31.95 -0.75
N TYR A 39 8.71 -30.80 -0.16
CA TYR A 39 10.04 -30.34 0.28
C TYR A 39 9.99 -29.66 1.64
N LYS A 40 11.15 -29.44 2.26
CA LYS A 40 11.29 -28.63 3.47
C LYS A 40 11.71 -27.19 3.15
N VAL A 41 11.41 -26.28 4.06
CA VAL A 41 11.93 -24.90 3.99
C VAL A 41 13.46 -24.93 3.85
N GLY A 42 13.98 -24.20 2.87
CA GLY A 42 15.42 -24.13 2.59
C GLY A 42 15.95 -25.22 1.65
N ASP A 43 15.15 -26.20 1.25
CA ASP A 43 15.55 -27.17 0.23
C ASP A 43 15.77 -26.48 -1.13
N SER A 44 16.82 -26.90 -1.84
CA SER A 44 17.06 -26.51 -3.23
C SER A 44 16.27 -27.40 -4.17
N ILE A 45 15.14 -26.90 -4.66
CA ILE A 45 14.26 -27.60 -5.60
C ILE A 45 14.81 -27.40 -7.01
N ILE A 46 15.04 -28.49 -7.73
CA ILE A 46 15.51 -28.47 -9.11
C ILE A 46 14.37 -28.90 -10.03
N PHE A 47 13.93 -27.97 -10.90
CA PHE A 47 13.00 -28.24 -11.98
C PHE A 47 13.80 -28.63 -13.22
N ASN A 48 13.59 -29.83 -13.74
CA ASN A 48 14.17 -30.29 -15.00
C ASN A 48 13.28 -29.85 -16.15
N LEU A 49 13.89 -29.26 -17.18
CA LEU A 49 13.20 -28.64 -18.30
C LEU A 49 13.48 -29.41 -19.59
N GLU A 50 12.43 -29.70 -20.34
CA GLU A 50 12.47 -30.39 -21.62
C GLU A 50 11.99 -29.48 -22.76
N GLY A 51 12.37 -29.82 -23.99
CA GLY A 51 12.15 -28.98 -25.16
C GLY A 51 13.25 -27.97 -25.41
N ASN A 52 12.98 -26.99 -26.29
CA ASN A 52 13.88 -25.90 -26.61
C ASN A 52 13.11 -24.61 -26.97
N PRO A 53 12.31 -24.06 -26.06
CA PRO A 53 11.64 -22.78 -26.28
C PRO A 53 12.65 -21.63 -26.34
N ASP A 54 12.28 -20.56 -27.03
CA ASP A 54 13.13 -19.37 -27.14
C ASP A 54 13.18 -18.63 -25.81
N VAL A 55 12.02 -18.43 -25.17
CA VAL A 55 11.88 -17.68 -23.91
C VAL A 55 11.23 -18.56 -22.86
N ILE A 56 11.68 -18.46 -21.61
CA ILE A 56 11.03 -19.09 -20.46
C ILE A 56 10.88 -18.07 -19.33
N THR A 57 9.64 -17.87 -18.88
CA THR A 57 9.31 -17.07 -17.69
C THR A 57 8.86 -18.00 -16.57
N PHE A 58 9.43 -17.82 -15.38
CA PHE A 58 9.16 -18.60 -14.19
C PHE A 58 8.35 -17.79 -13.17
N TYR A 59 7.31 -18.41 -12.63
CA TYR A 59 6.50 -17.92 -11.53
C TYR A 59 6.63 -18.91 -10.37
N SER A 60 7.13 -18.46 -9.23
CA SER A 60 7.30 -19.33 -8.05
C SER A 60 5.98 -19.68 -7.38
N GLY A 61 4.90 -18.94 -7.65
CA GLY A 61 3.63 -19.10 -6.94
C GLY A 61 3.59 -18.40 -5.58
N GLU A 62 4.67 -17.71 -5.18
CA GLU A 62 4.67 -16.85 -3.98
C GLU A 62 3.90 -15.54 -4.21
N ASN A 63 3.69 -14.78 -3.14
CA ASN A 63 3.07 -13.47 -3.21
C ASN A 63 3.89 -12.52 -4.10
N GLY A 64 3.25 -11.90 -5.10
CA GLY A 64 3.92 -11.07 -6.11
C GLY A 64 4.48 -11.86 -7.30
N ALA A 65 4.41 -13.20 -7.28
CA ALA A 65 4.97 -14.08 -8.32
C ALA A 65 4.05 -15.27 -8.66
N ALA A 66 2.73 -15.14 -8.49
CA ALA A 66 1.75 -16.15 -8.87
C ALA A 66 1.13 -15.85 -10.25
N TYR A 67 1.24 -16.82 -11.17
CA TYR A 67 0.78 -16.68 -12.56
C TYR A 67 -0.71 -16.31 -12.69
N ALA A 68 -1.55 -16.73 -11.75
CA ALA A 68 -2.98 -16.42 -11.74
C ALA A 68 -3.28 -14.91 -11.65
N PHE A 69 -2.32 -14.09 -11.20
CA PHE A 69 -2.44 -12.63 -11.09
C PHE A 69 -1.54 -11.88 -12.09
N ARG A 70 -1.11 -12.53 -13.17
CA ARG A 70 -0.29 -11.86 -14.21
C ARG A 70 -1.08 -10.81 -15.00
N ASP A 71 -2.37 -11.08 -15.25
CA ASP A 71 -3.26 -10.28 -16.11
C ASP A 71 -4.37 -9.57 -15.31
N GLN A 72 -4.42 -9.78 -14.01
CA GLN A 72 -5.41 -9.19 -13.10
C GLN A 72 -4.76 -8.78 -11.79
N GLU A 73 -5.33 -7.77 -11.13
CA GLU A 73 -4.84 -7.31 -9.84
C GLU A 73 -5.15 -8.31 -8.72
N ARG A 74 -4.24 -8.38 -7.77
CA ARG A 74 -4.33 -9.20 -6.58
C ARG A 74 -4.91 -8.36 -5.45
N VAL A 75 -6.22 -8.49 -5.26
CA VAL A 75 -7.00 -7.71 -4.31
C VAL A 75 -7.55 -8.60 -3.20
N TYR A 76 -7.40 -8.15 -1.96
CA TYR A 76 -7.90 -8.81 -0.77
C TYR A 76 -8.93 -7.93 -0.07
N GLU A 77 -9.99 -8.55 0.44
CA GLU A 77 -10.90 -7.88 1.36
C GLU A 77 -10.15 -7.55 2.67
N ALA A 78 -10.44 -6.38 3.21
CA ALA A 78 -9.78 -5.84 4.38
C ALA A 78 -10.76 -5.08 5.28
N THR A 79 -10.39 -4.95 6.54
CA THR A 79 -11.01 -4.02 7.48
C THR A 79 -10.13 -2.78 7.63
N THR A 80 -10.73 -1.67 8.06
CA THR A 80 -10.00 -0.42 8.26
C THR A 80 -9.43 -0.37 9.68
N GLY A 81 -8.12 -0.53 9.80
CA GLY A 81 -7.38 -0.39 11.04
C GLY A 81 -6.89 1.03 11.28
N LEU A 82 -6.83 1.45 12.53
CA LEU A 82 -6.18 2.69 12.97
C LEU A 82 -5.20 2.39 14.11
N SER A 83 -4.02 3.01 14.05
CA SER A 83 -3.05 3.02 15.14
C SER A 83 -2.24 4.32 15.15
N PHE A 84 -1.61 4.63 16.28
CA PHE A 84 -0.69 5.76 16.44
C PHE A 84 0.21 5.55 17.65
N TYR A 85 1.26 6.37 17.77
CA TYR A 85 2.00 6.52 19.02
C TYR A 85 1.65 7.84 19.67
N SER A 86 1.53 7.85 20.99
CA SER A 86 1.33 9.08 21.73
C SER A 86 2.19 9.17 22.99
N ALA A 87 2.41 10.40 23.46
CA ALA A 87 3.09 10.68 24.72
C ALA A 87 2.39 11.83 25.43
N MET A 88 2.20 11.68 26.74
CA MET A 88 1.71 12.74 27.61
C MET A 88 2.74 13.00 28.70
N TYR A 89 3.18 14.25 28.86
CA TYR A 89 4.29 14.58 29.77
C TYR A 89 4.25 16.04 30.20
N ALA A 90 4.92 16.32 31.32
CA ALA A 90 4.90 17.60 32.02
C ALA A 90 3.49 18.06 32.47
N GLY A 91 3.45 19.08 33.32
CA GLY A 91 2.21 19.71 33.74
C GLY A 91 1.29 18.86 34.60
N ASN A 92 0.04 19.27 34.68
CA ASN A 92 -0.97 18.69 35.56
C ASN A 92 -2.39 18.66 34.95
N ASN A 93 -2.50 18.64 33.62
CA ASN A 93 -3.76 18.60 32.87
C ASN A 93 -3.89 17.27 32.11
N PRO A 94 -4.30 16.18 32.77
CA PRO A 94 -4.34 14.85 32.15
C PRO A 94 -5.42 14.72 31.07
N ASP A 95 -6.51 15.49 31.17
CA ASP A 95 -7.63 15.45 30.22
C ASP A 95 -7.42 16.44 29.06
N CYS A 96 -6.20 16.52 28.53
CA CYS A 96 -5.81 17.53 27.55
C CYS A 96 -6.05 17.15 26.09
N ALA A 97 -6.40 15.90 25.79
CA ALA A 97 -6.51 15.38 24.42
C ALA A 97 -7.63 14.35 24.28
N ALA A 98 -8.42 14.46 23.22
CA ALA A 98 -9.43 13.47 22.83
C ALA A 98 -9.41 13.24 21.31
N LEU A 99 -9.44 11.98 20.87
CA LEU A 99 -9.56 11.61 19.47
C LEU A 99 -11.03 11.46 19.10
N LYS A 100 -11.46 12.22 18.10
CA LYS A 100 -12.83 12.23 17.61
C LYS A 100 -12.87 12.05 16.10
N TYR A 101 -14.02 11.65 15.58
CA TYR A 101 -14.30 11.67 14.15
C TYR A 101 -15.60 12.42 13.84
N SER A 102 -15.72 12.91 12.61
CA SER A 102 -16.92 13.53 12.06
C SER A 102 -17.14 13.06 10.62
N ILE A 103 -18.41 12.87 10.25
CA ILE A 103 -18.87 12.59 8.87
C ILE A 103 -19.55 13.81 8.23
N ASP A 104 -19.78 14.88 9.00
CA ASP A 104 -20.50 16.09 8.59
C ASP A 104 -19.64 17.36 8.62
N TYR A 105 -18.37 17.26 9.02
CA TYR A 105 -17.42 18.37 8.93
C TYR A 105 -17.20 18.77 7.47
N ASN A 106 -17.31 20.08 7.22
CA ASN A 106 -17.32 20.66 5.88
C ASN A 106 -15.93 20.83 5.25
N GLY A 107 -14.85 20.49 5.97
CA GLY A 107 -13.47 20.62 5.50
C GLY A 107 -12.88 22.04 5.64
N GLU A 108 -13.59 22.98 6.27
CA GLU A 108 -13.09 24.34 6.51
C GLU A 108 -12.32 24.41 7.83
N TYR A 109 -11.00 24.61 7.76
CA TYR A 109 -10.09 24.65 8.93
C TYR A 109 -10.20 25.94 9.75
N THR A 110 -11.38 26.21 10.29
CA THR A 110 -11.69 27.35 11.15
C THR A 110 -12.34 26.87 12.46
N PRO A 111 -12.14 27.57 13.59
CA PRO A 111 -12.80 27.23 14.85
C PRO A 111 -14.34 27.17 14.71
N GLU A 112 -14.94 28.04 13.91
CA GLU A 112 -16.38 28.09 13.70
C GLU A 112 -16.91 26.82 13.03
N ALA A 113 -16.28 26.38 11.93
CA ALA A 113 -16.67 25.16 11.22
C ALA A 113 -16.47 23.90 12.06
N ILE A 114 -15.37 23.82 12.81
CA ILE A 114 -15.10 22.68 13.71
C ILE A 114 -16.20 22.58 14.77
N ARG A 115 -16.63 23.70 15.36
CA ARG A 115 -17.70 23.71 16.38
C ARG A 115 -19.10 23.45 15.83
N GLN A 116 -19.33 23.69 14.54
CA GLN A 116 -20.62 23.42 13.89
C GLN A 116 -20.83 21.94 13.53
N ALA A 117 -19.74 21.19 13.33
CA ALA A 117 -19.79 19.78 12.99
C ALA A 117 -20.10 18.89 14.21
N THR A 118 -20.60 17.69 13.94
CA THR A 118 -20.86 16.66 14.95
C THR A 118 -19.62 15.79 15.12
N TRP A 119 -19.10 15.72 16.34
CA TRP A 119 -17.91 14.92 16.66
C TRP A 119 -18.23 13.78 17.62
N VAL A 120 -17.94 12.56 17.21
CA VAL A 120 -18.08 11.36 18.03
C VAL A 120 -16.72 11.03 18.64
N ASP A 121 -16.70 10.88 19.97
CA ASP A 121 -15.49 10.53 20.72
C ASP A 121 -15.18 9.04 20.60
N ILE A 122 -13.94 8.71 20.23
CA ILE A 122 -13.44 7.33 20.12
C ILE A 122 -12.16 7.13 20.94
N THR A 123 -11.82 8.07 21.82
CA THR A 123 -10.59 8.04 22.62
C THR A 123 -10.46 6.74 23.41
N ASP A 124 -11.56 6.29 24.03
CA ASP A 124 -11.62 5.07 24.86
C ASP A 124 -11.35 3.78 24.09
N ARG A 125 -11.33 3.81 22.74
CA ARG A 125 -10.94 2.65 21.94
C ARG A 125 -9.43 2.40 21.97
N PHE A 126 -8.64 3.41 22.34
CA PHE A 126 -7.19 3.42 22.21
C PHE A 126 -6.50 3.57 23.56
N HIS A 127 -5.26 3.09 23.65
CA HIS A 127 -4.39 3.39 24.78
C HIS A 127 -3.87 4.83 24.67
N ILE A 128 -4.16 5.64 25.70
CA ILE A 128 -3.63 6.98 25.87
C ILE A 128 -2.74 7.00 27.13
N PRO A 129 -1.45 7.36 27.02
CA PRO A 129 -0.56 7.35 28.15
C PRO A 129 -0.93 8.44 29.16
N THR A 130 -0.69 8.16 30.43
CA THR A 130 -0.78 9.17 31.50
C THR A 130 0.41 10.14 31.44
N ILE A 131 0.31 11.28 32.12
CA ILE A 131 1.45 12.21 32.29
C ILE A 131 2.66 11.47 32.86
N ASN A 132 3.75 11.38 32.10
CA ASN A 132 4.98 10.71 32.50
C ASN A 132 6.21 11.62 32.33
N GLY A 133 6.83 11.97 33.45
CA GLY A 133 8.06 12.77 33.48
C GLY A 133 7.93 14.15 32.82
N THR A 134 9.06 14.67 32.34
CA THR A 134 9.16 16.01 31.71
C THR A 134 9.57 15.92 30.24
N SER A 135 9.55 14.74 29.63
CA SER A 135 9.97 14.49 28.26
C SER A 135 9.13 13.38 27.65
N ALA A 136 8.96 13.41 26.33
CA ALA A 136 8.12 12.45 25.63
C ALA A 136 8.64 11.02 25.78
N VAL A 137 7.78 10.13 26.27
CA VAL A 137 7.93 8.68 26.18
C VAL A 137 6.76 8.19 25.32
N LEU A 138 7.04 7.80 24.09
CA LEU A 138 6.00 7.36 23.15
C LEU A 138 5.54 5.95 23.50
N GLU A 139 4.23 5.77 23.58
CA GLU A 139 3.56 4.50 23.80
C GLU A 139 2.61 4.21 22.63
N PRO A 140 2.54 2.95 22.16
CA PRO A 140 1.63 2.58 21.08
C PRO A 140 0.18 2.61 21.57
N SER A 141 -0.73 3.14 20.75
CA SER A 141 -2.17 3.17 21.05
C SER A 141 -2.85 1.80 20.96
N GLY A 142 -2.19 0.86 20.26
CA GLY A 142 -2.77 -0.41 19.81
C GLY A 142 -3.54 -0.25 18.49
N GLU A 143 -3.47 -1.26 17.62
CA GLU A 143 -4.24 -1.29 16.37
C GLU A 143 -5.70 -1.66 16.67
N LYS A 144 -6.64 -0.86 16.16
CA LYS A 144 -8.08 -1.08 16.32
C LYS A 144 -8.77 -1.06 14.97
N ASP A 145 -9.67 -2.01 14.76
CA ASP A 145 -10.65 -1.94 13.68
C ASP A 145 -11.61 -0.77 13.96
N ILE A 146 -11.72 0.11 12.98
CA ILE A 146 -12.58 1.29 12.96
C ILE A 146 -13.54 1.26 11.76
N SER A 147 -13.73 0.12 11.12
CA SER A 147 -14.61 0.00 9.95
C SER A 147 -16.04 0.47 10.25
N ASP A 148 -16.48 0.39 11.51
CA ASP A 148 -17.81 0.78 11.97
C ASP A 148 -18.08 2.30 11.92
N ILE A 149 -17.05 3.15 11.85
CA ILE A 149 -17.23 4.60 11.83
C ILE A 149 -17.58 5.12 10.43
N PHE A 150 -17.37 4.31 9.40
CA PHE A 150 -17.63 4.65 8.01
C PHE A 150 -19.05 4.22 7.62
N PRO A 151 -19.92 5.16 7.18
CA PRO A 151 -21.27 4.80 6.76
C PRO A 151 -21.30 3.92 5.49
N ASP A 152 -20.39 4.20 4.56
CA ASP A 152 -20.25 3.53 3.27
C ASP A 152 -18.86 3.81 2.66
N GLU A 153 -18.57 3.22 1.49
CA GLU A 153 -17.27 3.31 0.81
C GLU A 153 -16.94 4.69 0.23
N ASN A 154 -17.94 5.55 0.05
CA ASN A 154 -17.82 6.85 -0.61
C ASN A 154 -17.99 8.04 0.35
N THR A 155 -18.35 7.78 1.60
CA THR A 155 -18.46 8.80 2.64
C THR A 155 -17.16 8.86 3.44
N PRO A 156 -16.36 9.94 3.31
CA PRO A 156 -15.16 10.07 4.11
C PRO A 156 -15.48 10.40 5.57
N VAL A 157 -14.52 10.12 6.44
CA VAL A 157 -14.48 10.61 7.81
C VAL A 157 -13.33 11.59 7.97
N TYR A 158 -13.51 12.56 8.85
CA TYR A 158 -12.45 13.44 9.31
C TYR A 158 -12.10 13.05 10.73
N PHE A 159 -10.82 12.81 11.00
CA PHE A 159 -10.33 12.66 12.37
C PHE A 159 -9.89 14.00 12.91
N ALA A 160 -10.15 14.22 14.20
CA ALA A 160 -9.62 15.37 14.90
C ALA A 160 -9.17 15.01 16.30
N TRP A 161 -7.98 15.48 16.65
CA TRP A 161 -7.59 15.58 18.05
C TRP A 161 -8.10 16.90 18.61
N PHE A 162 -8.96 16.82 19.62
CA PHE A 162 -9.45 17.93 20.40
C PHE A 162 -8.53 18.14 21.58
N PHE A 163 -7.98 19.35 21.71
CA PHE A 163 -7.05 19.68 22.77
C PHE A 163 -7.56 20.78 23.66
N THR A 164 -7.23 20.68 24.95
CA THR A 164 -7.47 21.74 25.92
C THR A 164 -6.29 21.93 26.87
N THR A 165 -6.17 23.14 27.40
CA THR A 165 -5.34 23.46 28.56
C THR A 165 -6.18 24.26 29.53
N ALA A 166 -6.36 23.73 30.75
CA ALA A 166 -7.12 24.39 31.79
C ALA A 166 -6.46 25.72 32.22
N GLU A 167 -7.29 26.70 32.59
CA GLU A 167 -6.80 27.93 33.22
C GLU A 167 -6.08 27.61 34.54
N ASN A 168 -5.01 28.35 34.85
CA ASN A 168 -4.20 28.18 36.06
C ASN A 168 -3.55 26.79 36.20
N SER A 169 -3.34 26.10 35.07
CA SER A 169 -2.61 24.81 35.01
C SER A 169 -1.15 24.99 34.61
N ASP A 170 -0.35 23.98 34.97
CA ASP A 170 0.99 23.79 34.41
C ASP A 170 0.86 23.06 33.08
N ARG A 171 1.65 23.49 32.10
CA ARG A 171 1.60 22.97 30.74
C ARG A 171 1.81 21.46 30.66
N THR A 172 0.75 20.76 30.26
CA THR A 172 0.83 19.37 29.80
C THR A 172 1.06 19.36 28.31
N ARG A 173 2.04 18.56 27.87
CA ARG A 173 2.32 18.36 26.46
C ARG A 173 1.76 17.02 26.03
N PHE A 174 1.08 17.03 24.90
CA PHE A 174 0.59 15.83 24.26
C PHE A 174 1.15 15.74 22.85
N GLN A 175 1.78 14.62 22.53
CA GLN A 175 2.42 14.39 21.25
C GLN A 175 1.81 13.17 20.59
N ILE A 176 1.49 13.26 19.29
CA ILE A 176 1.07 12.13 18.46
C ILE A 176 2.05 11.96 17.31
N ARG A 177 2.44 10.73 17.00
CA ARG A 177 3.27 10.36 15.84
C ARG A 177 2.71 9.10 15.18
N GLU A 178 3.14 8.87 13.93
CA GLU A 178 2.86 7.62 13.21
C GLU A 178 1.37 7.25 13.25
N PHE A 179 0.50 8.25 13.05
CA PHE A 179 -0.93 8.04 12.90
C PHE A 179 -1.16 7.39 11.54
N GLU A 180 -1.61 6.13 11.55
CA GLU A 180 -1.73 5.32 10.35
C GLU A 180 -3.11 4.67 10.26
N VAL A 181 -3.73 4.81 9.09
CA VAL A 181 -4.90 4.04 8.70
C VAL A 181 -4.45 2.96 7.73
N ARG A 182 -4.81 1.71 8.04
CA ARG A 182 -4.32 0.51 7.35
C ARG A 182 -5.47 -0.37 6.89
N GLY A 183 -5.29 -1.06 5.77
CA GLY A 183 -6.10 -2.20 5.41
C GLY A 183 -5.61 -3.44 6.14
N ILE A 184 -6.45 -4.05 6.97
CA ILE A 184 -6.15 -5.27 7.70
C ILE A 184 -6.79 -6.46 6.99
N VAL A 185 -5.97 -7.33 6.42
CA VAL A 185 -6.39 -8.61 5.83
C VAL A 185 -6.38 -9.67 6.94
N ALA A 186 -7.56 -10.05 7.43
CA ALA A 186 -7.70 -10.91 8.61
C ALA A 186 -7.05 -12.29 8.43
N ASP A 187 -7.16 -12.88 7.24
CA ASP A 187 -6.70 -14.24 6.96
C ASP A 187 -5.17 -14.33 6.76
N ASP A 188 -4.53 -13.22 6.38
CA ASP A 188 -3.07 -13.14 6.23
C ASP A 188 -2.58 -11.72 6.56
N PRO A 189 -2.21 -11.47 7.84
CA PRO A 189 -1.71 -10.17 8.28
C PRO A 189 -0.47 -9.68 7.53
N GLY A 190 0.26 -10.58 6.85
CA GLY A 190 1.40 -10.20 6.00
C GLY A 190 0.99 -9.47 4.72
N LEU A 191 -0.30 -9.46 4.39
CA LEU A 191 -0.88 -8.73 3.27
C LEU A 191 -1.47 -7.39 3.67
N SER A 192 -1.55 -7.10 4.97
CA SER A 192 -2.06 -5.82 5.48
C SER A 192 -1.11 -4.67 5.12
N GLY A 193 -1.67 -3.50 4.76
CA GLY A 193 -0.90 -2.38 4.22
C GLY A 193 -1.37 -1.03 4.75
N VAL A 194 -0.47 -0.05 4.77
CA VAL A 194 -0.81 1.35 5.10
C VAL A 194 -1.51 1.99 3.90
N THR A 195 -2.70 2.56 4.14
CA THR A 195 -3.46 3.31 3.13
C THR A 195 -3.26 4.79 3.31
N TYR A 196 -3.26 5.26 4.56
CA TYR A 196 -2.93 6.63 4.92
C TYR A 196 -1.86 6.60 6.01
N ASP A 197 -0.67 7.07 5.67
CA ASP A 197 0.37 7.38 6.65
C ASP A 197 0.10 8.75 7.31
N PHE A 198 0.94 9.12 8.28
CA PHE A 198 0.78 10.38 9.01
C PHE A 198 0.76 11.61 8.08
N LEU A 199 1.60 11.62 7.04
CA LEU A 199 1.70 12.73 6.10
C LEU A 199 0.46 12.86 5.22
N SER A 200 0.00 11.74 4.66
CA SER A 200 -1.21 11.69 3.81
C SER A 200 -2.50 11.91 4.59
N CYS A 201 -2.52 11.64 5.90
CA CYS A 201 -3.61 12.09 6.79
C CYS A 201 -3.71 13.63 6.85
N GLY A 202 -2.63 14.36 6.54
CA GLY A 202 -2.66 15.79 6.27
C GLY A 202 -3.19 16.66 7.41
N PHE A 203 -2.92 16.30 8.67
CA PHE A 203 -3.42 17.03 9.84
C PHE A 203 -3.03 18.52 9.81
N GLN A 204 -3.99 19.40 10.06
CA GLN A 204 -3.78 20.84 10.20
C GLN A 204 -4.06 21.28 11.64
N MET A 205 -3.19 22.14 12.20
CA MET A 205 -3.39 22.72 13.52
C MET A 205 -4.29 23.96 13.44
N ILE A 206 -5.39 23.96 14.18
CA ILE A 206 -6.31 25.09 14.34
C ILE A 206 -6.30 25.50 15.81
N LYS A 207 -5.95 26.75 16.07
CA LYS A 207 -5.92 27.33 17.43
C LYS A 207 -7.24 28.05 17.69
N GLY A 208 -7.90 27.73 18.79
CA GLY A 208 -9.19 28.29 19.17
C GLY A 208 -9.06 29.35 20.27
N GLU A 209 -9.96 29.26 21.26
CA GLU A 209 -9.93 30.12 22.44
C GLU A 209 -8.56 30.12 23.13
N GLY A 210 -8.19 31.27 23.70
CA GLY A 210 -6.93 31.41 24.46
C GLY A 210 -5.68 31.66 23.61
N PHE A 211 -5.78 31.68 22.28
CA PHE A 211 -4.67 31.99 21.35
C PHE A 211 -4.83 33.31 20.57
N ALA A 212 -5.83 34.13 20.94
CA ALA A 212 -6.10 35.42 20.28
C ALA A 212 -5.02 36.50 20.54
N ILE A 213 -4.21 36.32 21.59
CA ILE A 213 -3.03 37.14 21.88
C ILE A 213 -1.84 36.35 21.35
N GLN A 214 -0.93 36.99 20.59
CA GLN A 214 0.28 36.34 20.05
C GLN A 214 1.11 35.73 21.19
N ASP A 215 0.86 34.46 21.50
CA ASP A 215 1.80 33.61 22.21
C ASP A 215 3.06 33.53 21.34
N ASP A 216 4.25 33.58 21.96
CA ASP A 216 5.51 33.44 21.23
C ASP A 216 5.47 32.22 20.29
N GLU A 217 5.91 32.37 19.04
CA GLU A 217 5.81 31.29 18.05
C GLU A 217 6.53 30.00 18.49
N THR A 218 7.48 30.11 19.43
CA THR A 218 8.36 29.02 19.86
C THR A 218 7.69 27.98 20.78
N THR A 219 6.56 28.30 21.41
CA THR A 219 5.90 27.40 22.37
C THR A 219 4.42 27.15 22.08
N THR A 220 3.98 27.26 20.82
CA THR A 220 2.57 27.02 20.44
C THR A 220 2.30 25.62 19.91
N PRO A 221 1.02 25.16 19.94
CA PRO A 221 0.61 23.93 19.26
C PRO A 221 0.95 23.97 17.79
N ARG A 222 1.38 22.82 17.25
CA ARG A 222 1.76 22.69 15.84
C ARG A 222 1.57 21.28 15.30
N VAL A 223 1.37 21.20 14.00
CA VAL A 223 1.62 19.99 13.21
C VAL A 223 2.90 20.20 12.41
N THR A 224 3.74 19.18 12.38
CA THR A 224 4.94 19.09 11.52
C THR A 224 4.81 17.83 10.68
N GLU A 225 5.75 17.57 9.77
CA GLU A 225 5.78 16.34 8.96
C GLU A 225 5.85 15.04 9.78
N ALA A 226 6.27 15.10 11.05
CA ALA A 226 6.51 13.90 11.86
C ALA A 226 5.71 13.83 13.17
N MET A 227 4.89 14.84 13.48
CA MET A 227 4.08 14.84 14.71
C MET A 227 3.02 15.92 14.74
N ILE A 228 1.97 15.65 15.51
CA ILE A 228 1.12 16.66 16.15
C ILE A 228 1.69 16.90 17.55
N LEU A 229 1.87 18.16 17.94
CA LEU A 229 2.26 18.52 19.30
C LEU A 229 1.32 19.58 19.87
N TRP A 230 0.62 19.21 20.93
CA TRP A 230 -0.01 20.16 21.85
C TRP A 230 1.04 20.69 22.82
N ASP A 231 1.31 21.98 22.72
CA ASP A 231 2.29 22.72 23.53
C ASP A 231 1.70 24.08 23.91
N GLY A 232 2.36 24.80 24.80
CA GLY A 232 1.90 26.10 25.27
C GLY A 232 2.95 26.82 26.12
N ILE A 233 2.55 27.89 26.77
CA ILE A 233 3.35 28.53 27.81
C ILE A 233 3.36 27.69 29.10
N PHE A 234 4.44 27.76 29.88
CA PHE A 234 4.64 26.89 31.05
C PHE A 234 3.54 27.02 32.12
N LYS A 235 3.11 28.25 32.44
CA LYS A 235 2.01 28.56 33.35
C LYS A 235 0.87 29.15 32.54
N THR A 236 -0.22 28.42 32.39
CA THR A 236 -1.36 28.89 31.61
C THR A 236 -2.25 29.80 32.46
N THR A 237 -2.51 31.03 31.99
CA THR A 237 -3.30 32.05 32.71
C THR A 237 -4.72 32.22 32.18
N ALA A 238 -5.09 31.47 31.14
CA ALA A 238 -6.41 31.49 30.52
C ALA A 238 -6.66 30.10 29.91
N PHE A 239 -7.91 29.67 29.86
CA PHE A 239 -8.27 28.45 29.13
C PHE A 239 -7.78 28.52 27.67
N LYS A 240 -7.26 27.41 27.16
CA LYS A 240 -6.84 27.28 25.76
C LYS A 240 -7.49 26.05 25.14
N GLU A 241 -7.94 26.17 23.90
CA GLU A 241 -8.39 25.04 23.09
C GLU A 241 -7.78 25.08 21.69
N GLY A 242 -7.74 23.92 21.06
CA GLY A 242 -7.31 23.80 19.68
C GLY A 242 -7.56 22.40 19.15
N TRP A 243 -7.33 22.24 17.85
CA TRP A 243 -7.62 21.01 17.15
C TRP A 243 -6.50 20.68 16.17
N ALA A 244 -6.22 19.40 16.00
CA ALA A 244 -5.52 18.92 14.81
C ALA A 244 -6.50 18.10 13.98
N VAL A 245 -6.90 18.59 12.82
CA VAL A 245 -7.95 17.98 11.97
C VAL A 245 -7.33 17.41 10.70
N SER A 246 -7.66 16.17 10.33
CA SER A 246 -7.15 15.49 9.14
C SER A 246 -7.81 15.98 7.85
N LEU A 247 -7.21 15.62 6.72
CA LEU A 247 -7.89 15.53 5.43
C LEU A 247 -8.98 14.43 5.46
N PRO A 248 -9.91 14.39 4.48
CA PRO A 248 -10.90 13.32 4.39
C PRO A 248 -10.23 11.95 4.21
N ILE A 249 -10.59 11.00 5.06
CA ILE A 249 -10.13 9.61 5.03
C ILE A 249 -11.27 8.72 4.57
N TYR A 250 -11.01 7.84 3.62
CA TYR A 250 -11.97 6.84 3.15
C TYR A 250 -11.67 5.47 3.77
N PRO A 251 -12.65 4.57 3.91
CA PRO A 251 -12.41 3.25 4.47
C PRO A 251 -11.46 2.45 3.57
N THR A 252 -10.60 1.64 4.20
CA THR A 252 -9.82 0.62 3.49
C THR A 252 -10.57 -0.71 3.55
N ASN A 253 -11.49 -0.91 2.62
CA ASN A 253 -12.20 -2.18 2.45
C ASN A 253 -11.38 -3.23 1.68
N LYS A 254 -10.31 -2.80 0.99
CA LYS A 254 -9.49 -3.67 0.15
C LYS A 254 -8.01 -3.29 0.21
N VAL A 255 -7.16 -4.30 0.19
CA VAL A 255 -5.72 -4.13 -0.08
C VAL A 255 -5.42 -4.66 -1.49
N ASN A 256 -4.87 -3.80 -2.33
CA ASN A 256 -4.48 -4.12 -3.69
C ASN A 256 -2.94 -4.19 -3.79
N LEU A 257 -2.43 -5.39 -4.04
CA LEU A 257 -0.99 -5.64 -4.17
C LEU A 257 -0.50 -5.52 -5.62
N GLY A 258 -1.38 -5.10 -6.54
CA GLY A 258 -1.09 -4.99 -7.96
C GLY A 258 -1.06 -6.35 -8.65
N ARG A 259 -0.37 -6.42 -9.79
CA ARG A 259 -0.20 -7.65 -10.56
C ARG A 259 1.04 -8.39 -10.10
N ASP A 260 1.03 -9.71 -10.28
CA ASP A 260 2.18 -10.55 -9.99
C ASP A 260 3.06 -10.70 -11.24
N TYR A 261 4.38 -10.74 -11.04
CA TYR A 261 5.38 -10.79 -12.11
C TYR A 261 6.21 -12.07 -12.04
N GLY A 262 6.41 -12.66 -13.21
CA GLY A 262 7.34 -13.77 -13.37
C GLY A 262 8.76 -13.27 -13.63
N VAL A 263 9.75 -14.13 -13.37
CA VAL A 263 11.16 -13.88 -13.67
C VAL A 263 11.51 -14.55 -15.00
N GLY A 264 12.06 -13.79 -15.95
CA GLY A 264 12.62 -14.38 -17.18
C GLY A 264 13.87 -15.18 -16.85
N ILE A 265 13.84 -16.50 -17.08
CA ILE A 265 14.97 -17.41 -16.79
C ILE A 265 15.67 -17.89 -18.06
N LYS A 266 15.10 -17.61 -19.24
CA LYS A 266 15.72 -17.83 -20.55
C LYS A 266 15.23 -16.77 -21.54
N SER A 267 16.15 -16.23 -22.34
CA SER A 267 15.87 -15.39 -23.51
C SER A 267 16.21 -16.10 -24.82
N ALA A 268 15.74 -15.55 -25.95
CA ALA A 268 15.93 -16.13 -27.29
C ALA A 268 17.40 -16.27 -27.72
N LEU A 269 18.30 -15.48 -27.11
CA LEU A 269 19.74 -15.52 -27.39
C LEU A 269 20.48 -16.53 -26.50
N ASP A 270 19.85 -17.00 -25.43
CA ASP A 270 20.47 -17.92 -24.49
C ASP A 270 20.47 -19.34 -25.04
N ALA A 271 21.52 -20.08 -24.65
CA ALA A 271 21.59 -21.52 -24.86
C ALA A 271 20.40 -22.23 -24.20
N ARG A 272 20.14 -23.47 -24.65
CA ARG A 272 19.07 -24.30 -24.10
C ARG A 272 19.22 -24.46 -22.59
N LEU A 273 18.17 -24.11 -21.85
CA LEU A 273 18.13 -24.27 -20.39
C LEU A 273 17.61 -25.66 -20.04
N LEU A 274 18.38 -26.42 -19.28
CA LEU A 274 18.05 -27.82 -18.91
C LEU A 274 17.41 -27.93 -17.53
N SER A 275 17.66 -26.97 -16.65
CA SER A 275 17.08 -26.97 -15.31
C SER A 275 17.01 -25.56 -14.73
N HIS A 276 16.15 -25.40 -13.73
CA HIS A 276 16.05 -24.18 -12.93
C HIS A 276 15.99 -24.55 -11.44
N GLY A 277 16.81 -23.90 -10.61
CA GLY A 277 16.85 -24.12 -9.17
C GLY A 277 16.11 -23.02 -8.41
N TYR A 278 15.33 -23.38 -7.39
CA TYR A 278 14.60 -22.44 -6.55
C TYR A 278 14.54 -22.90 -5.08
N VAL A 279 14.47 -21.94 -4.14
CA VAL A 279 14.41 -22.20 -2.70
C VAL A 279 13.27 -21.41 -2.07
N TYR A 280 12.33 -22.11 -1.43
CA TYR A 280 11.27 -21.49 -0.64
C TYR A 280 11.74 -21.25 0.80
N ARG A 281 11.42 -20.07 1.33
CA ARG A 281 11.80 -19.64 2.69
C ARG A 281 10.65 -19.70 3.69
N LYS A 282 9.43 -19.97 3.22
CA LYS A 282 8.23 -20.12 4.04
C LYS A 282 7.57 -21.46 3.71
N PRO A 283 6.96 -22.13 4.68
CA PRO A 283 6.10 -23.28 4.41
C PRO A 283 4.83 -22.80 3.71
N GLY A 284 4.26 -23.65 2.86
CA GLY A 284 3.08 -23.32 2.07
C GLY A 284 2.84 -24.27 0.91
N ASN A 285 1.71 -24.09 0.23
CA ASN A 285 1.41 -24.75 -1.03
C ASN A 285 1.58 -23.74 -2.16
N TYR A 286 2.40 -24.08 -3.14
CA TYR A 286 2.78 -23.20 -4.23
C TYR A 286 2.44 -23.84 -5.57
N ARG A 287 1.82 -23.06 -6.45
CA ARG A 287 1.64 -23.44 -7.86
C ARG A 287 2.72 -22.77 -8.70
N VAL A 288 3.81 -23.50 -8.89
CA VAL A 288 4.90 -23.10 -9.80
C VAL A 288 4.36 -23.08 -11.21
N THR A 289 4.71 -22.04 -11.98
CA THR A 289 4.32 -21.96 -13.40
C THR A 289 5.50 -21.58 -14.27
N PHE A 290 5.73 -22.36 -15.33
CA PHE A 290 6.63 -22.03 -16.41
C PHE A 290 5.82 -21.63 -17.63
N VAL A 291 6.12 -20.46 -18.20
CA VAL A 291 5.59 -19.98 -19.47
C VAL A 291 6.72 -20.04 -20.48
N ALA A 292 6.67 -21.02 -21.36
CA ALA A 292 7.64 -21.20 -22.43
C ALA A 292 7.05 -20.65 -23.73
N ALA A 293 7.85 -19.88 -24.47
CA ALA A 293 7.39 -19.23 -25.69
C ALA A 293 8.34 -19.45 -26.86
N GLY A 294 7.76 -19.66 -28.04
CA GLY A 294 8.44 -19.53 -29.32
C GLY A 294 8.22 -18.10 -29.83
N VAL A 295 9.29 -17.43 -30.27
CA VAL A 295 9.22 -16.02 -30.67
C VAL A 295 9.94 -15.78 -31.99
N ASN A 296 9.33 -15.00 -32.87
CA ASN A 296 10.00 -14.47 -34.06
C ASN A 296 9.57 -13.03 -34.32
N ALA A 297 10.02 -12.44 -35.44
CA ALA A 297 9.70 -11.06 -35.82
C ALA A 297 8.20 -10.79 -36.01
N TYR A 298 7.38 -11.83 -36.14
CA TYR A 298 5.96 -11.74 -36.47
C TYR A 298 5.02 -12.01 -35.29
N GLY A 299 5.55 -12.52 -34.17
CA GLY A 299 4.80 -12.69 -32.94
C GLY A 299 5.37 -13.76 -32.01
N LYS A 300 4.55 -14.17 -31.05
CA LYS A 300 4.87 -15.24 -30.08
C LYS A 300 3.71 -16.21 -29.90
N SER A 301 4.05 -17.44 -29.56
CA SER A 301 3.13 -18.48 -29.10
C SER A 301 3.66 -19.08 -27.80
N GLU A 302 2.76 -19.49 -26.90
CA GLU A 302 3.12 -19.89 -25.54
C GLU A 302 2.55 -21.27 -25.18
N VAL A 303 3.28 -21.98 -24.34
CA VAL A 303 2.83 -23.16 -23.60
C VAL A 303 3.08 -22.92 -22.11
N VAL A 304 2.10 -23.31 -21.29
CA VAL A 304 2.10 -23.05 -19.86
C VAL A 304 2.12 -24.38 -19.12
N LYS A 305 3.03 -24.52 -18.16
CA LYS A 305 3.18 -25.72 -17.34
C LYS A 305 3.08 -25.37 -15.87
N HIS A 306 2.18 -26.05 -15.17
CA HIS A 306 1.95 -25.89 -13.74
C HIS A 306 2.49 -27.09 -12.97
N ILE A 307 3.13 -26.83 -11.84
CA ILE A 307 3.61 -27.86 -10.91
C ILE A 307 3.20 -27.43 -9.50
N ASP A 308 2.49 -28.31 -8.80
CA ASP A 308 2.08 -28.05 -7.41
C ASP A 308 3.16 -28.58 -6.45
N ILE A 309 3.61 -27.71 -5.56
CA ILE A 309 4.67 -27.96 -4.57
C ILE A 309 4.13 -27.66 -3.17
N THR A 310 4.35 -28.57 -2.23
CA THR A 310 4.11 -28.36 -0.80
C THR A 310 5.44 -28.23 -0.07
N VAL A 311 5.63 -27.12 0.63
CA VAL A 311 6.80 -26.86 1.48
C VAL A 311 6.38 -26.95 2.93
N ILE A 312 6.97 -27.89 3.66
CA ILE A 312 6.74 -28.09 5.09
C ILE A 312 7.88 -27.44 5.91
N PRO A 313 7.65 -27.16 7.22
CA PRO A 313 8.68 -26.62 8.10
C PRO A 313 9.97 -27.46 8.15
#